data_AF-A0A0B4D374-F1
#
_entry.id   AF-A0A0B4D374-F1
#
_cell.length_a   1.000
_cell.length_b   1.000
_cell.length_c   1.000
_cell.angle_alpha   90.00
_cell.angle_beta   90.00
_cell.angle_gamma   90.00
#
_symmetry.space_group_name_H-M   'P 1'
#
loop_
_entity.id
_entity.type
_entity.pdbx_description
1 polymer ?
#
loop_
_entity_poly.entity_id
_entity_poly.type
_entity_poly.pdbx_seq_one_letter_code
_entity_poly.pdbx_strand_id
1 'polypeptide(L)'
;MLGRPDPKAPLLDGIEALEQVLAEHPDEPVIAAIVANAHMDIGWAWRGTGWEVEVPARNREAFAAHFDRAADILIEHDARGENCPMLAAADCALITGRGGSPREVVSRYETWIELDPHNARAFRAMGTHLLPRWHGSYERLELEARRAAGRTYDLWGTGAYAWVMFDAIAQDSAACARLDLDFFLDGLNDILKRTNDQHTVNLLAAYCTNTMGATPTGHDETDYIRIQIAAAADEIVREHLTELHPMLWAHAARGFDNGLRVRCADKFAASGHADALRYLNQLFRRELATGKSVVFTQDGPELQSF
;
A
#
# COMPACT_ATOMS: atom_id res chain seq x y z
N MET A 1 14.21 18.71 -15.63
CA MET A 1 13.51 18.75 -16.92
C MET A 1 12.05 18.39 -16.70
N LEU A 2 11.14 19.31 -17.03
CA LEU A 2 9.73 18.97 -17.26
C LEU A 2 9.73 18.09 -18.52
N GLY A 3 9.61 16.77 -18.35
CA GLY A 3 9.56 15.83 -19.46
C GLY A 3 8.29 16.09 -20.25
N ARG A 4 8.40 16.83 -21.36
CA ARG A 4 7.36 16.83 -22.38
C ARG A 4 7.73 15.71 -23.36
N PRO A 5 6.83 14.75 -23.63
CA PRO A 5 7.09 13.76 -24.66
C PRO A 5 7.34 14.45 -26.00
N ASP A 6 8.08 13.78 -26.89
CA ASP A 6 8.21 14.23 -28.28
C ASP A 6 6.80 14.47 -28.85
N PRO A 7 6.49 15.63 -29.44
CA PRO A 7 5.19 15.88 -30.07
C PRO A 7 4.79 14.84 -31.12
N LYS A 8 5.76 14.07 -31.65
CA LYS A 8 5.56 12.98 -32.60
C LYS A 8 5.57 11.59 -31.97
N ALA A 9 5.72 11.49 -30.65
CA ALA A 9 5.63 10.21 -29.98
C ALA A 9 4.24 9.61 -30.27
N PRO A 10 4.17 8.36 -30.77
CA PRO A 10 2.90 7.72 -31.03
C PRO A 10 2.27 7.30 -29.70
N LEU A 11 1.60 8.26 -29.04
CA LEU A 11 1.07 8.06 -27.69
C LEU A 11 -0.04 7.00 -27.62
N LEU A 12 -0.64 6.63 -28.77
CA LEU A 12 -1.73 5.66 -28.85
C LEU A 12 -1.30 4.28 -29.36
N ASP A 13 -0.23 4.16 -30.15
CA ASP A 13 0.21 2.87 -30.72
C ASP A 13 0.38 1.78 -29.66
N GLY A 14 0.85 2.16 -28.46
CA GLY A 14 1.02 1.23 -27.35
C GLY A 14 -0.29 0.61 -26.86
N ILE A 15 -1.34 1.43 -26.66
CA ILE A 15 -2.64 0.93 -26.21
C ILE A 15 -3.40 0.26 -27.35
N GLU A 16 -3.26 0.74 -28.58
CA GLU A 16 -3.83 0.10 -29.78
C GLU A 16 -3.26 -1.30 -30.02
N ALA A 17 -1.95 -1.51 -29.80
CA ALA A 17 -1.34 -2.83 -29.88
C ALA A 17 -1.87 -3.79 -28.79
N LEU A 18 -2.10 -3.29 -27.57
CA LEU A 18 -2.71 -4.10 -26.50
C LEU A 18 -4.16 -4.47 -26.82
N GLU A 19 -4.94 -3.55 -27.39
CA GLU A 19 -6.30 -3.81 -27.85
C GLU A 19 -6.34 -4.87 -28.97
N GLN A 20 -5.34 -4.88 -29.86
CA GLN A 20 -5.22 -5.94 -30.86
C GLN A 20 -4.96 -7.31 -30.20
N VAL A 21 -4.05 -7.37 -29.21
CA VAL A 21 -3.80 -8.62 -28.46
C VAL A 21 -5.05 -9.09 -27.74
N LEU A 22 -5.83 -8.18 -27.14
CA LEU A 22 -7.11 -8.52 -26.52
C LEU A 22 -8.11 -9.07 -27.54
N ALA A 23 -8.20 -8.48 -28.73
CA ALA A 23 -9.09 -8.97 -29.80
C ALA A 23 -8.69 -10.35 -30.32
N GLU A 24 -7.39 -10.68 -30.31
CA GLU A 24 -6.87 -12.01 -30.67
C GLU A 24 -7.10 -13.05 -29.55
N HIS A 25 -7.28 -12.60 -28.30
CA HIS A 25 -7.44 -13.44 -27.12
C HIS A 25 -8.57 -12.94 -26.18
N PRO A 26 -9.83 -12.90 -26.65
CA PRO A 26 -10.93 -12.28 -25.91
C PRO A 26 -11.33 -13.04 -24.64
N ASP A 27 -11.11 -14.35 -24.59
CA ASP A 27 -11.49 -15.20 -23.46
C ASP A 27 -10.37 -15.35 -22.40
N GLU A 28 -9.23 -14.68 -22.58
CA GLU A 28 -8.07 -14.80 -21.69
C GLU A 28 -8.09 -13.71 -20.60
N PRO A 29 -8.42 -14.05 -19.33
CA PRO A 29 -8.73 -13.04 -18.32
C PRO A 29 -7.50 -12.28 -17.82
N VAL A 30 -6.32 -12.88 -17.92
CA VAL A 30 -5.06 -12.19 -17.61
C VAL A 30 -4.79 -11.10 -18.65
N ILE A 31 -5.05 -11.36 -19.94
CA ILE A 31 -4.91 -10.37 -21.00
C ILE A 31 -5.91 -9.24 -20.79
N ALA A 32 -7.17 -9.56 -20.54
CA ALA A 32 -8.20 -8.58 -20.21
C ALA A 32 -7.81 -7.69 -19.02
N ALA A 33 -7.32 -8.28 -17.92
CA ALA A 33 -6.85 -7.53 -16.76
C ALA A 33 -5.66 -6.62 -17.09
N ILE A 34 -4.70 -7.07 -17.90
CA ILE A 34 -3.55 -6.23 -18.33
C ILE A 34 -4.04 -5.03 -19.15
N VAL A 35 -4.88 -5.25 -20.15
CA VAL A 35 -5.36 -4.18 -21.04
C VAL A 35 -6.24 -3.20 -20.29
N ALA A 36 -7.12 -3.69 -19.41
CA ALA A 36 -7.94 -2.83 -18.54
C ALA A 36 -7.07 -1.96 -17.61
N ASN A 37 -6.04 -2.52 -16.98
CA ASN A 37 -5.11 -1.74 -16.16
C ASN A 37 -4.36 -0.69 -16.99
N ALA A 38 -3.93 -1.02 -18.21
CA ALA A 38 -3.30 -0.05 -19.10
C ALA A 38 -4.22 1.14 -19.42
N HIS A 39 -5.50 0.88 -19.68
CA HIS A 39 -6.49 1.94 -19.83
C HIS A 39 -6.65 2.78 -18.55
N MET A 40 -6.78 2.15 -17.38
CA MET A 40 -6.90 2.87 -16.11
C MET A 40 -5.66 3.75 -15.83
N ASP A 41 -4.46 3.27 -16.10
CA ASP A 41 -3.21 4.03 -15.96
C ASP A 41 -3.19 5.27 -16.89
N ILE A 42 -3.61 5.10 -18.15
CA ILE A 42 -3.74 6.22 -19.09
C ILE A 42 -4.82 7.20 -18.60
N GLY A 43 -5.93 6.70 -18.08
CA GLY A 43 -6.96 7.51 -17.45
C GLY A 43 -6.37 8.38 -16.33
N TRP A 44 -5.68 7.77 -15.37
CA TRP A 44 -5.02 8.48 -14.29
C TRP A 44 -3.99 9.51 -14.79
N ALA A 45 -3.26 9.21 -15.86
CA ALA A 45 -2.34 10.15 -16.48
C ALA A 45 -3.06 11.40 -17.04
N TRP A 46 -4.25 11.24 -17.63
CA TRP A 46 -5.09 12.36 -18.06
C TRP A 46 -5.63 13.19 -16.89
N ARG A 47 -6.16 12.52 -15.85
CA ARG A 47 -6.70 13.18 -14.65
C ARG A 47 -5.60 13.95 -13.91
N GLY A 48 -4.40 13.40 -13.85
CA GLY A 48 -3.25 13.99 -13.16
C GLY A 48 -3.40 13.99 -11.62
N THR A 49 -2.53 14.72 -10.95
CA THR A 49 -2.47 14.74 -9.47
C THR A 49 -3.10 15.99 -8.84
N GLY A 50 -3.75 16.85 -9.64
CA GLY A 50 -4.37 18.09 -9.18
C GLY A 50 -5.68 17.87 -8.39
N TRP A 51 -6.23 18.95 -7.84
CA TRP A 51 -7.56 18.90 -7.24
C TRP A 51 -8.63 18.69 -8.31
N GLU A 52 -9.75 18.06 -7.96
CA GLU A 52 -10.80 17.72 -8.93
C GLU A 52 -11.33 18.94 -9.71
N VAL A 53 -11.47 20.06 -9.02
CA VAL A 53 -11.94 21.35 -9.58
C VAL A 53 -10.95 21.92 -10.61
N GLU A 54 -9.67 21.56 -10.52
CA GLU A 54 -8.61 22.06 -11.40
C GLU A 54 -8.43 21.19 -12.66
N VAL A 55 -9.05 20.01 -12.71
CA VAL A 55 -8.92 19.11 -13.87
C VAL A 55 -9.67 19.71 -15.07
N PRO A 56 -9.03 19.92 -16.23
CA PRO A 56 -9.72 20.39 -17.42
C PRO A 56 -10.84 19.45 -17.88
N ALA A 57 -11.91 19.98 -18.47
CA ALA A 57 -13.04 19.17 -18.96
C ALA A 57 -12.61 18.06 -19.92
N ARG A 58 -11.76 18.39 -20.90
CA ARG A 58 -11.15 17.42 -21.83
C ARG A 58 -10.42 16.28 -21.11
N ASN A 59 -9.71 16.58 -20.03
CA ASN A 59 -8.97 15.57 -19.27
C ASN A 59 -9.92 14.66 -18.47
N ARG A 60 -11.03 15.21 -17.95
CA ARG A 60 -12.09 14.41 -17.31
C ARG A 60 -12.77 13.48 -18.32
N GLU A 61 -13.08 13.98 -19.51
CA GLU A 61 -13.66 13.17 -20.59
C GLU A 61 -12.74 12.04 -21.02
N ALA A 62 -11.43 12.32 -21.19
CA ALA A 62 -10.44 11.29 -21.51
C ALA A 62 -10.27 10.26 -20.38
N PHE A 63 -10.25 10.71 -19.12
CA PHE A 63 -10.25 9.82 -17.96
C PHE A 63 -11.48 8.90 -17.99
N ALA A 64 -12.68 9.46 -18.17
CA ALA A 64 -13.92 8.70 -18.18
C ALA A 64 -13.94 7.67 -19.32
N ALA A 65 -13.55 8.06 -20.54
CA ALA A 65 -13.52 7.17 -21.69
C ALA A 65 -12.62 5.94 -21.48
N HIS A 66 -11.45 6.13 -20.87
CA HIS A 66 -10.56 5.01 -20.56
C HIS A 66 -11.09 4.11 -19.44
N PHE A 67 -11.73 4.67 -18.41
CA PHE A 67 -12.37 3.87 -17.37
C PHE A 67 -13.61 3.13 -17.87
N ASP A 68 -14.37 3.71 -18.79
CA ASP A 68 -15.49 3.03 -19.45
C ASP A 68 -14.97 1.88 -20.32
N ARG A 69 -13.89 2.08 -21.10
CA ARG A 69 -13.28 0.99 -21.86
C ARG A 69 -12.75 -0.12 -20.96
N ALA A 70 -12.07 0.22 -19.85
CA ALA A 70 -11.62 -0.78 -18.88
C ALA A 70 -12.80 -1.56 -18.28
N ALA A 71 -13.93 -0.91 -18.02
CA ALA A 71 -15.15 -1.58 -17.55
C ALA A 71 -15.73 -2.54 -18.60
N ASP A 72 -15.79 -2.11 -19.86
CA ASP A 72 -16.28 -2.95 -20.97
C ASP A 72 -15.40 -4.19 -21.20
N ILE A 73 -14.11 -4.11 -20.90
CA ILE A 73 -13.21 -5.26 -20.96
C ILE A 73 -13.48 -6.20 -19.78
N LEU A 74 -13.59 -5.67 -18.56
CA LEU A 74 -13.71 -6.48 -17.35
C LEU A 74 -15.09 -7.11 -17.18
N ILE A 75 -16.16 -6.53 -17.75
CA ILE A 75 -17.54 -7.03 -17.58
C ILE A 75 -17.76 -8.43 -18.15
N GLU A 76 -16.95 -8.84 -19.13
CA GLU A 76 -17.03 -10.16 -19.78
C GLU A 76 -16.41 -11.29 -18.93
N HIS A 77 -15.72 -10.94 -17.84
CA HIS A 77 -14.97 -11.88 -17.02
C HIS A 77 -15.47 -11.92 -15.57
N ASP A 78 -15.51 -13.12 -14.99
CA ASP A 78 -15.83 -13.33 -13.57
C ASP A 78 -14.59 -13.84 -12.82
N ALA A 79 -13.98 -12.95 -12.02
CA ALA A 79 -12.77 -13.27 -11.26
C ALA A 79 -12.91 -14.49 -10.35
N ARG A 80 -14.11 -14.74 -9.78
CA ARG A 80 -14.34 -15.95 -8.98
C ARG A 80 -14.44 -17.19 -9.85
N GLY A 81 -15.28 -17.16 -10.88
CA GLY A 81 -15.47 -18.27 -11.82
C GLY A 81 -14.18 -18.70 -12.51
N GLU A 82 -13.30 -17.75 -12.81
CA GLU A 82 -12.02 -17.98 -13.46
C GLU A 82 -10.86 -18.22 -12.49
N ASN A 83 -11.10 -18.07 -11.17
CA ASN A 83 -10.08 -18.16 -10.12
C ASN A 83 -8.87 -17.25 -10.41
N CYS A 84 -9.13 -15.99 -10.78
CA CYS A 84 -8.11 -15.04 -11.24
C CYS A 84 -7.99 -13.85 -10.27
N PRO A 85 -7.05 -13.87 -9.29
CA PRO A 85 -6.87 -12.76 -8.37
C PRO A 85 -6.44 -11.46 -9.04
N MET A 86 -5.73 -11.54 -10.17
CA MET A 86 -5.33 -10.36 -10.95
C MET A 86 -6.55 -9.62 -11.52
N LEU A 87 -7.56 -10.36 -11.94
CA LEU A 87 -8.82 -9.80 -12.42
C LEU A 87 -9.61 -9.17 -11.26
N ALA A 88 -9.67 -9.83 -10.09
CA ALA A 88 -10.28 -9.25 -8.89
C ALA A 88 -9.58 -7.95 -8.45
N ALA A 89 -8.25 -7.89 -8.55
CA ALA A 89 -7.49 -6.68 -8.29
C ALA A 89 -7.81 -5.56 -9.30
N ALA A 90 -7.99 -5.90 -10.58
CA ALA A 90 -8.39 -4.96 -11.63
C ALA A 90 -9.80 -4.39 -11.38
N ASP A 91 -10.75 -5.22 -10.96
CA ASP A 91 -12.09 -4.78 -10.54
C ASP A 91 -12.03 -3.79 -9.36
N CYS A 92 -11.19 -4.10 -8.36
CA CYS A 92 -10.94 -3.21 -7.24
C CYS A 92 -10.29 -1.89 -7.67
N ALA A 93 -9.45 -1.87 -8.70
CA ALA A 93 -8.89 -0.64 -9.25
C ALA A 93 -9.96 0.15 -10.03
N LEU A 94 -10.81 -0.51 -10.81
CA LEU A 94 -11.85 0.13 -11.62
C LEU A 94 -12.84 0.92 -10.77
N ILE A 95 -13.29 0.35 -9.65
CA ILE A 95 -14.28 0.99 -8.77
C ILE A 95 -13.73 2.27 -8.11
N THR A 96 -12.40 2.44 -8.02
CA THR A 96 -11.80 3.69 -7.50
C THR A 96 -11.99 4.89 -8.40
N GLY A 97 -12.03 4.68 -9.71
CA GLY A 97 -12.15 5.76 -10.68
C GLY A 97 -13.59 6.01 -11.13
N ARG A 98 -14.44 4.98 -11.16
CA ARG A 98 -15.88 5.13 -11.50
C ARG A 98 -16.76 5.41 -10.29
N GLY A 99 -16.25 5.10 -9.09
CA GLY A 99 -17.02 5.07 -7.86
C GLY A 99 -17.91 3.83 -7.77
N GLY A 100 -18.50 3.63 -6.59
CA GLY A 100 -19.44 2.55 -6.35
C GLY A 100 -20.06 2.69 -4.97
N SER A 101 -21.10 1.91 -4.69
CA SER A 101 -21.66 1.88 -3.34
C SER A 101 -20.64 1.29 -2.36
N PRO A 102 -20.65 1.71 -1.07
CA PRO A 102 -19.80 1.11 -0.05
C PRO A 102 -19.91 -0.41 0.04
N ARG A 103 -21.05 -0.99 -0.37
CA ARG A 103 -21.25 -2.45 -0.39
C ARG A 103 -20.50 -3.11 -1.55
N GLU A 104 -20.52 -2.51 -2.72
CA GLU A 104 -19.81 -3.03 -3.90
C GLU A 104 -18.29 -2.98 -3.69
N VAL A 105 -17.77 -1.88 -3.14
CA VAL A 105 -16.34 -1.75 -2.80
C VAL A 105 -15.88 -2.89 -1.89
N VAL A 106 -16.61 -3.14 -0.81
CA VAL A 106 -16.30 -4.26 0.11
C VAL A 106 -16.38 -5.60 -0.60
N SER A 107 -17.45 -5.85 -1.36
CA SER A 107 -17.63 -7.13 -2.05
C SER A 107 -16.50 -7.44 -3.03
N ARG A 108 -15.96 -6.43 -3.75
CA ARG A 108 -14.84 -6.65 -4.68
C ARG A 108 -13.55 -6.98 -3.93
N TYR A 109 -13.26 -6.26 -2.84
CA TYR A 109 -12.10 -6.56 -2.02
C TYR A 109 -12.19 -7.91 -1.31
N GLU A 110 -13.39 -8.31 -0.87
CA GLU A 110 -13.62 -9.66 -0.32
C GLU A 110 -13.31 -10.72 -1.38
N THR A 111 -13.76 -10.56 -2.63
CA THR A 111 -13.38 -11.47 -3.72
C THR A 111 -11.86 -11.54 -3.91
N TRP A 112 -11.16 -10.40 -3.93
CA TRP A 112 -9.71 -10.41 -4.09
C TRP A 112 -9.00 -11.11 -2.91
N ILE A 113 -9.41 -10.81 -1.68
CA ILE A 113 -8.86 -11.44 -0.47
C ILE A 113 -9.14 -12.96 -0.45
N GLU A 114 -10.31 -13.40 -0.89
CA GLU A 114 -10.65 -14.82 -0.99
C GLU A 114 -9.75 -15.56 -2.00
N LEU A 115 -9.46 -14.93 -3.15
CA LEU A 115 -8.64 -15.52 -4.22
C LEU A 115 -7.13 -15.47 -3.92
N ASP A 116 -6.67 -14.45 -3.18
CA ASP A 116 -5.26 -14.25 -2.84
C ASP A 116 -5.09 -13.77 -1.38
N PRO A 117 -5.38 -14.63 -0.39
CA PRO A 117 -5.43 -14.24 1.02
C PRO A 117 -4.07 -13.89 1.62
N HIS A 118 -2.96 -14.26 0.97
CA HIS A 118 -1.61 -13.94 1.42
C HIS A 118 -1.16 -12.54 0.98
N ASN A 119 -1.93 -11.88 0.11
CA ASN A 119 -1.55 -10.60 -0.45
C ASN A 119 -2.05 -9.43 0.41
N ALA A 120 -1.16 -8.94 1.27
CA ALA A 120 -1.42 -7.79 2.15
C ALA A 120 -1.91 -6.54 1.38
N ARG A 121 -1.59 -6.39 0.08
CA ARG A 121 -2.02 -5.26 -0.74
C ARG A 121 -3.55 -5.16 -0.83
N ALA A 122 -4.26 -6.29 -0.90
CA ALA A 122 -5.71 -6.31 -0.99
C ALA A 122 -6.36 -5.67 0.25
N PHE A 123 -5.92 -6.10 1.44
CA PHE A 123 -6.36 -5.56 2.73
C PHE A 123 -6.05 -4.07 2.88
N ARG A 124 -4.80 -3.70 2.58
CA ARG A 124 -4.31 -2.32 2.65
C ARG A 124 -5.09 -1.37 1.76
N ALA A 125 -5.33 -1.77 0.52
CA ALA A 125 -6.10 -1.00 -0.44
C ALA A 125 -7.59 -0.92 -0.06
N MET A 126 -8.15 -2.01 0.50
CA MET A 126 -9.50 -2.04 1.04
C MET A 126 -9.67 -0.97 2.13
N GLY A 127 -8.79 -0.92 3.13
CA GLY A 127 -8.90 0.07 4.20
C GLY A 127 -8.81 1.50 3.71
N THR A 128 -7.92 1.77 2.75
CA THR A 128 -7.82 3.11 2.14
C THR A 128 -9.12 3.53 1.48
N HIS A 129 -9.77 2.65 0.71
CA HIS A 129 -11.02 2.98 0.00
C HIS A 129 -12.28 2.92 0.88
N LEU A 130 -12.15 2.48 2.13
CA LEU A 130 -13.20 2.58 3.15
C LEU A 130 -13.13 3.88 3.97
N LEU A 131 -12.16 4.75 3.74
CA LEU A 131 -12.16 6.08 4.34
C LEU A 131 -13.30 6.96 3.80
N PRO A 132 -13.81 7.94 4.59
CA PRO A 132 -14.93 8.80 4.17
C PRO A 132 -14.70 9.62 2.92
N ARG A 133 -13.44 10.00 2.62
CA ARG A 133 -13.08 10.74 1.40
C ARG A 133 -13.33 9.96 0.10
N TRP A 134 -13.55 8.65 0.20
CA TRP A 134 -13.89 7.78 -0.91
C TRP A 134 -15.38 7.43 -0.84
N HIS A 135 -15.70 6.22 -0.36
CA HIS A 135 -17.07 5.69 -0.36
C HIS A 135 -17.46 5.06 0.98
N GLY A 136 -16.62 5.14 2.00
CA GLY A 136 -16.84 4.46 3.29
C GLY A 136 -17.18 5.38 4.45
N SER A 137 -17.02 4.84 5.65
CA SER A 137 -17.14 5.54 6.93
C SER A 137 -16.17 4.93 7.93
N TYR A 138 -15.84 5.64 9.01
CA TYR A 138 -14.95 5.09 10.03
C TYR A 138 -15.53 3.83 10.68
N GLU A 139 -16.84 3.78 10.89
CA GLU A 139 -17.54 2.61 11.44
C GLU A 139 -17.47 1.43 10.47
N ARG A 140 -17.56 1.69 9.15
CA ARG A 140 -17.44 0.64 8.14
C ARG A 140 -16.01 0.13 8.04
N LEU A 141 -15.03 1.01 8.05
CA LEU A 141 -13.61 0.65 8.07
C LEU A 141 -13.31 -0.29 9.25
N GLU A 142 -13.71 0.09 10.45
CA GLU A 142 -13.55 -0.71 11.67
C GLU A 142 -14.25 -2.08 11.57
N LEU A 143 -15.52 -2.08 11.16
CA LEU A 143 -16.31 -3.31 11.01
C LEU A 143 -15.66 -4.29 10.03
N GLU A 144 -15.24 -3.80 8.86
CA GLU A 144 -14.68 -4.67 7.82
C GLU A 144 -13.25 -5.09 8.12
N ALA A 145 -12.46 -4.27 8.83
CA ALA A 145 -11.14 -4.67 9.33
C ALA A 145 -11.25 -5.87 10.30
N ARG A 146 -12.24 -5.84 11.21
CA ARG A 146 -12.50 -6.97 12.11
C ARG A 146 -13.02 -8.21 11.38
N ARG A 147 -13.87 -8.03 10.35
CA ARG A 147 -14.34 -9.15 9.52
C ARG A 147 -13.22 -9.78 8.71
N ALA A 148 -12.30 -8.97 8.16
CA ALA A 148 -11.11 -9.46 7.48
C ALA A 148 -10.26 -10.31 8.44
N ALA A 149 -9.96 -9.80 9.63
CA ALA A 149 -9.29 -10.58 10.68
C ALA A 149 -9.99 -11.89 11.02
N GLY A 150 -11.32 -11.88 11.21
CA GLY A 150 -12.08 -13.10 11.50
C GLY A 150 -12.05 -14.12 10.37
N ARG A 151 -12.18 -13.68 9.11
CA ARG A 151 -12.18 -14.57 7.94
C ARG A 151 -10.82 -15.18 7.62
N THR A 152 -9.75 -14.47 7.92
CA THR A 152 -8.38 -14.91 7.63
C THR A 152 -7.58 -15.18 8.90
N TYR A 153 -8.25 -15.49 10.02
CA TYR A 153 -7.60 -15.65 11.33
C TYR A 153 -6.57 -16.79 11.32
N ASP A 154 -6.87 -17.90 10.65
CA ASP A 154 -5.94 -19.03 10.57
C ASP A 154 -4.63 -18.62 9.88
N LEU A 155 -4.72 -17.73 8.88
CA LEU A 155 -3.58 -17.25 8.12
C LEU A 155 -2.83 -16.12 8.83
N TRP A 156 -3.55 -15.09 9.28
CA TRP A 156 -2.97 -13.84 9.76
C TRP A 156 -3.10 -13.59 11.26
N GLY A 157 -3.83 -14.44 12.00
CA GLY A 157 -4.30 -14.09 13.34
C GLY A 157 -5.11 -12.80 13.30
N THR A 158 -4.75 -11.83 14.12
CA THR A 158 -5.33 -10.47 14.07
C THR A 158 -4.65 -9.58 13.01
N GLY A 159 -3.60 -10.06 12.34
CA GLY A 159 -2.80 -9.31 11.37
C GLY A 159 -3.57 -8.72 10.18
N ALA A 160 -4.65 -9.35 9.73
CA ALA A 160 -5.47 -8.77 8.67
C ALA A 160 -6.20 -7.49 9.10
N TYR A 161 -6.51 -7.32 10.40
CA TYR A 161 -6.99 -6.04 10.93
C TYR A 161 -5.90 -4.96 10.79
N ALA A 162 -4.67 -5.29 11.18
CA ALA A 162 -3.54 -4.38 11.02
C ALA A 162 -3.30 -4.02 9.55
N TRP A 163 -3.37 -4.97 8.62
CA TRP A 163 -3.24 -4.67 7.20
C TRP A 163 -4.33 -3.76 6.64
N VAL A 164 -5.58 -3.96 7.03
CA VAL A 164 -6.68 -3.06 6.62
C VAL A 164 -6.45 -1.66 7.18
N MET A 165 -6.07 -1.53 8.45
CA MET A 165 -5.86 -0.21 9.07
C MET A 165 -4.61 0.52 8.59
N PHE A 166 -3.59 -0.22 8.15
CA PHE A 166 -2.22 0.25 7.91
C PHE A 166 -2.12 1.58 7.15
N ASP A 167 -2.63 1.60 5.91
CA ASP A 167 -2.59 2.80 5.07
C ASP A 167 -3.69 3.79 5.44
N ALA A 168 -4.79 3.33 6.02
CA ALA A 168 -5.93 4.18 6.38
C ALA A 168 -5.57 5.17 7.49
N ILE A 169 -4.95 4.68 8.58
CA ILE A 169 -4.56 5.53 9.72
C ILE A 169 -3.34 6.41 9.43
N ALA A 170 -2.50 6.01 8.48
CA ALA A 170 -1.37 6.83 8.03
C ALA A 170 -1.84 8.05 7.23
N GLN A 171 -2.95 7.93 6.51
CA GLN A 171 -3.48 8.98 5.62
C GLN A 171 -4.58 9.84 6.26
N ASP A 172 -5.21 9.38 7.34
CA ASP A 172 -6.37 10.03 7.94
C ASP A 172 -6.28 10.06 9.48
N SER A 173 -6.08 11.25 10.04
CA SER A 173 -5.95 11.45 11.49
C SER A 173 -7.20 11.04 12.27
N ALA A 174 -8.40 11.19 11.68
CA ALA A 174 -9.64 10.84 12.35
C ALA A 174 -9.85 9.32 12.40
N ALA A 175 -9.40 8.59 11.38
CA ALA A 175 -9.29 7.12 11.44
C ALA A 175 -8.25 6.70 12.47
N CYS A 176 -7.07 7.34 12.48
CA CYS A 176 -6.01 7.06 13.44
C CYS A 176 -6.49 7.25 14.89
N ALA A 177 -7.16 8.37 15.20
CA ALA A 177 -7.69 8.67 16.54
C ALA A 177 -8.73 7.65 17.06
N ARG A 178 -9.36 6.88 16.16
CA ARG A 178 -10.40 5.88 16.49
C ARG A 178 -9.87 4.45 16.55
N LEU A 179 -8.60 4.24 16.25
CA LEU A 179 -7.98 2.92 16.16
C LEU A 179 -8.10 2.17 17.49
N ASP A 180 -8.53 0.91 17.42
CA ASP A 180 -8.25 -0.05 18.50
C ASP A 180 -6.75 -0.37 18.46
N LEU A 181 -5.98 0.39 19.26
CA LEU A 181 -4.52 0.36 19.27
C LEU A 181 -3.98 -1.00 19.70
N ASP A 182 -4.53 -1.58 20.77
CA ASP A 182 -4.06 -2.86 21.30
C ASP A 182 -4.27 -3.96 20.24
N PHE A 183 -5.44 -3.99 19.61
CA PHE A 183 -5.74 -4.95 18.54
C PHE A 183 -4.86 -4.74 17.29
N PHE A 184 -4.48 -3.49 16.99
CA PHE A 184 -3.54 -3.19 15.92
C PHE A 184 -2.13 -3.70 16.22
N LEU A 185 -1.62 -3.45 17.42
CA LEU A 185 -0.28 -3.89 17.85
C LEU A 185 -0.19 -5.42 17.94
N ASP A 186 -1.23 -6.08 18.44
CA ASP A 186 -1.36 -7.54 18.37
C ASP A 186 -1.32 -8.03 16.92
N GLY A 187 -1.97 -7.32 16.00
CA GLY A 187 -1.95 -7.63 14.58
C GLY A 187 -0.57 -7.48 13.95
N LEU A 188 0.20 -6.44 14.30
CA LEU A 188 1.58 -6.30 13.86
C LEU A 188 2.44 -7.48 14.33
N ASN A 189 2.29 -7.87 15.60
CA ASN A 189 3.00 -9.00 16.18
C ASN A 189 2.63 -10.33 15.51
N ASP A 190 1.34 -10.55 15.21
CA ASP A 190 0.90 -11.74 14.49
C ASP A 190 1.47 -11.80 13.07
N ILE A 191 1.55 -10.67 12.36
CA ILE A 191 2.21 -10.61 11.04
C ILE A 191 3.68 -11.01 11.18
N LEU A 192 4.42 -10.44 12.15
CA LEU A 192 5.84 -10.68 12.36
C LEU A 192 6.17 -12.12 12.74
N LYS A 193 5.31 -12.77 13.53
CA LYS A 193 5.46 -14.19 13.90
C LYS A 193 5.22 -15.15 12.74
N ARG A 194 4.55 -14.70 11.68
CA ARG A 194 4.09 -15.53 10.56
C ARG A 194 4.83 -15.24 9.26
N THR A 195 5.43 -14.06 9.12
CA THR A 195 6.32 -13.75 7.99
C THR A 195 7.70 -14.36 8.20
N ASN A 196 8.32 -14.80 7.10
CA ASN A 196 9.71 -15.22 7.06
C ASN A 196 10.54 -14.34 6.11
N ASP A 197 9.97 -13.24 5.62
CA ASP A 197 10.59 -12.38 4.62
C ASP A 197 10.98 -11.03 5.22
N GLN A 198 12.23 -10.61 4.97
CA GLN A 198 12.74 -9.34 5.48
C GLN A 198 12.11 -8.12 4.81
N HIS A 199 11.38 -8.29 3.70
CA HIS A 199 10.64 -7.20 3.09
C HIS A 199 9.49 -6.74 3.98
N THR A 200 8.69 -7.67 4.51
CA THR A 200 7.61 -7.38 5.45
C THR A 200 8.16 -6.78 6.75
N VAL A 201 9.25 -7.34 7.30
CA VAL A 201 9.89 -6.79 8.51
C VAL A 201 10.34 -5.34 8.29
N ASN A 202 11.05 -5.06 7.20
CA ASN A 202 11.47 -3.69 6.87
C ASN A 202 10.28 -2.76 6.61
N LEU A 203 9.20 -3.26 5.99
CA LEU A 203 7.99 -2.48 5.73
C LEU A 203 7.37 -2.01 7.05
N LEU A 204 7.18 -2.93 8.01
CA LEU A 204 6.58 -2.62 9.30
C LEU A 204 7.49 -1.74 10.16
N ALA A 205 8.79 -2.05 10.22
CA ALA A 205 9.77 -1.23 10.94
C ALA A 205 9.82 0.20 10.39
N ALA A 206 10.00 0.34 9.07
CA ALA A 206 10.06 1.65 8.43
C ALA A 206 8.74 2.42 8.57
N TYR A 207 7.59 1.75 8.48
CA TYR A 207 6.29 2.37 8.70
C TYR A 207 6.17 2.92 10.13
N CYS A 208 6.46 2.10 11.14
CA CYS A 208 6.40 2.53 12.54
C CYS A 208 7.34 3.71 12.79
N THR A 209 8.58 3.63 12.31
CA THR A 209 9.58 4.69 12.50
C THR A 209 9.27 5.97 11.72
N ASN A 210 9.11 5.88 10.40
CA ASN A 210 9.14 7.05 9.52
C ASN A 210 7.74 7.56 9.18
N THR A 211 6.76 6.67 9.03
CA THR A 211 5.38 7.07 8.73
C THR A 211 4.70 7.49 10.02
N MET A 212 4.63 6.60 11.02
CA MET A 212 3.93 6.89 12.29
C MET A 212 4.75 7.74 13.24
N GLY A 213 6.09 7.63 13.25
CA GLY A 213 6.97 8.51 14.02
C GLY A 213 7.20 9.91 13.41
N ALA A 214 6.53 10.25 12.30
CA ALA A 214 6.60 11.60 11.74
C ALA A 214 6.05 12.66 12.71
N THR A 215 6.42 13.92 12.51
CA THR A 215 6.08 15.08 13.36
C THR A 215 4.62 15.09 13.85
N PRO A 216 4.36 15.45 15.13
CA PRO A 216 3.02 15.56 15.67
C PRO A 216 2.07 16.36 14.78
N THR A 217 0.85 15.86 14.65
CA THR A 217 -0.23 16.43 13.85
C THR A 217 -0.96 17.56 14.58
N GLY A 218 -0.66 17.77 15.87
CA GLY A 218 -1.30 18.76 16.73
C GLY A 218 -2.67 18.31 17.26
N HIS A 219 -2.98 17.02 17.15
CA HIS A 219 -4.20 16.39 17.67
C HIS A 219 -3.80 15.35 18.72
N ASP A 220 -4.09 15.63 19.99
CA ASP A 220 -3.57 14.87 21.13
C ASP A 220 -3.85 13.36 21.02
N GLU A 221 -5.06 12.94 20.63
CA GLU A 221 -5.40 11.52 20.51
C GLU A 221 -4.69 10.83 19.34
N THR A 222 -4.56 11.52 18.21
CA THR A 222 -3.85 11.00 17.02
C THR A 222 -2.36 10.86 17.34
N ASP A 223 -1.78 11.89 17.95
CA ASP A 223 -0.37 11.92 18.27
C ASP A 223 -0.02 10.86 19.32
N TYR A 224 -0.91 10.63 20.30
CA TYR A 224 -0.77 9.52 21.25
C TYR A 224 -0.67 8.17 20.53
N ILE A 225 -1.62 7.84 19.65
CA ILE A 225 -1.65 6.57 18.92
C ILE A 225 -0.41 6.41 18.04
N ARG A 226 -0.02 7.47 17.32
CA ARG A 226 1.18 7.48 16.47
C ARG A 226 2.46 7.24 17.27
N ILE A 227 2.59 7.84 18.45
CA ILE A 227 3.73 7.61 19.36
C ILE A 227 3.79 6.15 19.80
N GLN A 228 2.66 5.53 20.18
CA GLN A 228 2.64 4.12 20.60
C GLN A 228 3.02 3.18 19.45
N ILE A 229 2.49 3.40 18.25
CA ILE A 229 2.88 2.61 17.07
C ILE A 229 4.34 2.82 16.71
N ALA A 230 4.85 4.06 16.79
CA ALA A 230 6.26 4.34 16.54
C ALA A 230 7.20 3.62 17.52
N ALA A 231 6.79 3.45 18.78
CA ALA A 231 7.56 2.74 19.79
C ALA A 231 7.68 1.24 19.49
N ALA A 232 6.72 0.63 18.78
CA ALA A 232 6.80 -0.77 18.38
C ALA A 232 7.99 -1.06 17.47
N ALA A 233 8.50 -0.06 16.71
CA ALA A 233 9.65 -0.22 15.84
C ALA A 233 10.89 -0.77 16.57
N ASP A 234 11.07 -0.43 17.84
CA ASP A 234 12.25 -0.82 18.63
C ASP A 234 12.32 -2.34 18.79
N GLU A 235 11.19 -2.98 19.09
CA GLU A 235 11.06 -4.45 19.23
C GLU A 235 11.19 -5.12 17.85
N ILE A 236 10.50 -4.60 16.83
CA ILE A 236 10.57 -5.14 15.46
C ILE A 236 12.02 -5.20 14.98
N VAL A 237 12.77 -4.13 15.16
CA VAL A 237 14.16 -4.07 14.73
C VAL A 237 15.07 -4.96 15.55
N ARG A 238 14.85 -5.06 16.87
CA ARG A 238 15.68 -5.88 17.75
C ARG A 238 15.43 -7.38 17.57
N GLU A 239 14.21 -7.78 17.27
CA GLU A 239 13.82 -9.20 17.27
C GLU A 239 13.70 -9.81 15.87
N HIS A 240 13.38 -9.00 14.86
CA HIS A 240 13.03 -9.53 13.54
C HIS A 240 13.93 -9.04 12.39
N LEU A 241 14.64 -7.92 12.52
CA LEU A 241 15.41 -7.35 11.43
C LEU A 241 16.77 -8.05 11.28
N THR A 242 16.97 -8.73 10.14
CA THR A 242 18.23 -9.42 9.78
C THR A 242 18.87 -8.84 8.52
N GLU A 243 18.08 -8.17 7.68
CA GLU A 243 18.52 -7.50 6.46
C GLU A 243 17.90 -6.12 6.40
N LEU A 244 18.63 -5.13 5.86
CA LEU A 244 18.10 -3.79 5.64
C LEU A 244 17.69 -3.62 4.18
N HIS A 245 16.45 -3.19 3.93
CA HIS A 245 15.93 -2.87 2.59
C HIS A 245 15.72 -1.36 2.42
N PRO A 246 16.71 -0.60 1.90
CA PRO A 246 16.68 0.87 1.95
C PRO A 246 15.52 1.52 1.19
N MET A 247 15.03 0.88 0.13
CA MET A 247 13.90 1.40 -0.65
C MET A 247 12.63 1.55 0.19
N LEU A 248 12.36 0.61 1.10
CA LEU A 248 11.19 0.67 1.98
C LEU A 248 11.29 1.84 2.97
N TRP A 249 12.47 2.05 3.55
CA TRP A 249 12.74 3.18 4.43
C TRP A 249 12.57 4.53 3.74
N ALA A 250 13.04 4.63 2.49
CA ALA A 250 12.89 5.82 1.67
C ALA A 250 11.41 6.11 1.34
N HIS A 251 10.62 5.08 1.01
CA HIS A 251 9.18 5.23 0.78
C HIS A 251 8.42 5.59 2.05
N ALA A 252 8.74 4.98 3.19
CA ALA A 252 8.09 5.25 4.47
C ALA A 252 8.28 6.72 4.91
N ALA A 253 9.46 7.30 4.67
CA ALA A 253 9.75 8.72 4.90
C ALA A 253 8.92 9.67 4.03
N ARG A 254 8.26 9.15 2.99
CA ARG A 254 7.33 9.86 2.12
C ARG A 254 5.88 9.39 2.29
N GLY A 255 5.57 8.71 3.41
CA GLY A 255 4.23 8.20 3.70
C GLY A 255 3.75 7.13 2.72
N PHE A 256 4.67 6.38 2.10
CA PHE A 256 4.37 5.40 1.05
C PHE A 256 3.56 5.98 -0.12
N ASP A 257 3.82 7.23 -0.49
CA ASP A 257 3.18 7.87 -1.64
C ASP A 257 3.44 7.08 -2.94
N ASN A 258 2.42 6.39 -3.44
CA ASN A 258 2.45 5.61 -4.68
C ASN A 258 2.60 6.50 -5.92
N GLY A 259 2.27 7.80 -5.83
CA GLY A 259 2.48 8.79 -6.88
C GLY A 259 3.88 9.42 -6.88
N LEU A 260 4.75 9.02 -5.95
CA LEU A 260 6.07 9.61 -5.77
C LEU A 260 6.94 9.41 -7.02
N ARG A 261 7.33 10.53 -7.64
CA ARG A 261 8.26 10.52 -8.77
C ARG A 261 9.70 10.35 -8.31
N VAL A 262 10.20 9.11 -8.34
CA VAL A 262 11.60 8.78 -8.07
C VAL A 262 12.44 9.03 -9.32
N ARG A 263 13.26 10.09 -9.31
CA ARG A 263 14.13 10.44 -10.46
C ARG A 263 15.39 9.59 -10.58
N CYS A 264 15.87 9.05 -9.47
CA CYS A 264 17.09 8.27 -9.39
C CYS A 264 16.95 7.27 -8.24
N ALA A 265 16.85 5.98 -8.58
CA ALA A 265 16.65 4.91 -7.60
C ALA A 265 17.80 4.87 -6.58
N ASP A 266 19.06 4.99 -7.02
CA ASP A 266 20.23 4.94 -6.14
C ASP A 266 20.23 6.04 -5.09
N LYS A 267 19.91 7.28 -5.48
CA LYS A 267 19.82 8.40 -4.54
C LYS A 267 18.67 8.23 -3.56
N PHE A 268 17.56 7.65 -4.02
CA PHE A 268 16.40 7.39 -3.19
C PHE A 268 16.69 6.29 -2.17
N ALA A 269 17.29 5.18 -2.60
CA ALA A 269 17.77 4.11 -1.73
C ALA A 269 18.81 4.62 -0.73
N ALA A 270 19.76 5.45 -1.15
CA ALA A 270 20.76 6.04 -0.25
C ALA A 270 20.13 6.91 0.85
N SER A 271 19.05 7.65 0.54
CA SER A 271 18.28 8.41 1.53
C SER A 271 17.64 7.47 2.55
N GLY A 272 16.95 6.41 2.10
CA GLY A 272 16.34 5.43 3.00
C GLY A 272 17.36 4.68 3.85
N HIS A 273 18.54 4.39 3.30
CA HIS A 273 19.64 3.80 4.04
C HIS A 273 20.12 4.73 5.16
N ALA A 274 20.30 6.03 4.87
CA ALA A 274 20.69 7.02 5.86
C ALA A 274 19.63 7.17 6.97
N ASP A 275 18.34 7.13 6.61
CA ASP A 275 17.23 7.19 7.57
C ASP A 275 17.22 5.97 8.50
N ALA A 276 17.38 4.77 7.94
CA ALA A 276 17.50 3.54 8.71
C ALA A 276 18.70 3.59 9.66
N LEU A 277 19.89 3.96 9.18
CA LEU A 277 21.08 4.06 10.01
C LEU A 277 20.93 5.08 11.13
N ARG A 278 20.28 6.21 10.87
CA ARG A 278 20.00 7.22 11.90
C ARG A 278 19.13 6.65 13.02
N TYR A 279 18.08 5.91 12.66
CA TYR A 279 17.23 5.23 13.63
C TYR A 279 18.00 4.14 14.41
N LEU A 280 18.73 3.27 13.71
CA LEU A 280 19.54 2.21 14.34
C LEU A 280 20.58 2.76 15.32
N ASN A 281 21.27 3.83 14.96
CA ASN A 281 22.22 4.51 15.84
C ASN A 281 21.56 5.07 17.10
N GLN A 282 20.32 5.54 17.00
CA GLN A 282 19.55 6.01 18.15
C GLN A 282 19.09 4.83 19.03
N LEU A 283 18.58 3.78 18.41
CA LEU A 283 18.08 2.57 19.08
C LEU A 283 19.17 1.87 19.90
N PHE A 284 20.37 1.72 19.33
CA PHE A 284 21.51 1.05 19.96
C PHE A 284 22.51 2.02 20.58
N ARG A 285 22.11 3.28 20.83
CA ARG A 285 23.02 4.34 21.29
C ARG A 285 23.80 3.95 22.55
N ARG A 286 23.17 3.26 23.50
CA ARG A 286 23.81 2.86 24.77
C ARG A 286 24.88 1.81 24.53
N GLU A 287 24.59 0.83 23.68
CA GLU A 287 25.46 -0.27 23.32
C GLU A 287 26.67 0.24 22.52
N LEU A 288 26.43 1.11 21.55
CA LEU A 288 27.47 1.77 20.76
C LEU A 288 28.39 2.64 21.63
N ALA A 289 27.84 3.34 22.63
CA ALA A 289 28.62 4.13 23.58
C ALA A 289 29.55 3.27 24.48
N THR A 290 29.28 1.97 24.61
CA THR A 290 30.17 1.02 25.32
C THR A 290 31.28 0.41 24.44
N GLY A 291 31.43 0.89 23.21
CA GLY A 291 32.43 0.37 22.25
C GLY A 291 32.01 -0.97 21.63
N LYS A 292 30.71 -1.28 21.61
CA LYS A 292 30.19 -2.42 20.84
C LYS A 292 29.81 -1.97 19.44
N SER A 293 29.82 -2.91 18.50
CA SER A 293 29.24 -2.76 17.17
C SER A 293 27.97 -3.62 17.08
N VAL A 294 27.02 -3.18 16.27
CA VAL A 294 25.80 -3.94 15.95
C VAL A 294 26.02 -4.61 14.60
N VAL A 295 25.94 -5.93 14.56
CA VAL A 295 26.08 -6.73 13.33
C VAL A 295 24.76 -7.47 13.11
N PHE A 296 24.15 -7.30 11.95
CA PHE A 296 22.98 -8.08 11.58
C PHE A 296 23.40 -9.48 11.12
N THR A 297 22.86 -10.49 11.78
CA THR A 297 23.06 -11.90 11.47
C THR A 297 21.76 -12.52 10.97
N GLN A 298 21.80 -13.80 10.61
CA GLN A 298 20.58 -14.54 10.22
C GLN A 298 19.58 -14.67 11.39
N ASP A 299 20.04 -14.53 12.63
CA ASP A 299 19.23 -14.63 13.84
C ASP A 299 18.87 -13.26 14.44
N GLY A 300 19.23 -12.16 13.76
CA GLY A 300 18.93 -10.79 14.17
C GLY A 300 20.17 -9.95 14.50
N PRO A 301 19.98 -8.75 15.08
CA PRO A 301 21.08 -7.86 15.46
C PRO A 301 21.85 -8.40 16.68
N GLU A 302 23.13 -8.71 16.48
CA GLU A 302 24.05 -9.10 17.54
C GLU A 302 24.99 -7.97 17.95
N LEU A 303 25.35 -7.93 19.23
CA LEU A 303 26.31 -6.99 19.78
C LEU A 303 27.71 -7.62 19.84
N GLN A 304 28.65 -7.09 19.07
CA GLN A 304 30.04 -7.55 19.06
C GLN A 304 30.95 -6.51 19.70
N SER A 305 31.84 -6.94 20.59
CA SER A 305 32.94 -6.10 21.09
C SER A 305 34.05 -6.01 20.05
N PHE A 306 34.64 -4.82 19.90
CA PHE A 306 35.91 -4.66 19.18
C PHE A 306 37.07 -5.34 19.92
#